data_AF-A0A3Q1IKN2-F1
#
_entry.id   AF-A0A3Q1IKN2-F1
#
_cell.length_a   1.000
_cell.length_b   1.000
_cell.length_c   1.000
_cell.angle_alpha   90.00
_cell.angle_beta   90.00
_cell.angle_gamma   90.00
#
_symmetry.space_group_name_H-M   'P 1'
#
loop_
_entity.id
_entity.type
_entity.pdbx_description
1 polymer ?
#
loop_
_entity_poly.entity_id
_entity_poly.type
_entity_poly.pdbx_seq_one_letter_code
_entity_poly.pdbx_strand_id
1 'polypeptide(L)'
;MDDEEDVETIGEHLYSRIYPKHKDTAGKLTGMLLELPGPVLSQMLQDEAMLSAAVEKALRALQSQEPSKITCKDADVDDVSVSSDSLGEQLFELVDVYNTGHSQKITGMLLEQHKEAVLNLLSDPKLLEEQVNLAVKTLKEQHVEDTDVSDSSDADDTERLGEKLFSLVEEMDSLHANDITGMLLEMDPADLQQLLSDHTMLKVAVQKAQSALHA
;
A
#
# COMPACT_ATOMS: atom_id res chain seq x y z
N MET A 1 -48.72 6.39 36.11
CA MET A 1 -49.55 5.93 34.99
C MET A 1 -49.11 6.86 33.87
N ASP A 2 -48.21 6.45 32.98
CA ASP A 2 -48.17 5.15 32.32
C ASP A 2 -46.78 4.90 31.68
N ASP A 3 -46.34 3.64 31.74
CA ASP A 3 -45.45 2.98 30.78
C ASP A 3 -44.04 3.57 30.51
N GLU A 4 -43.32 4.02 31.54
CA GLU A 4 -41.86 3.82 31.52
C GLU A 4 -41.61 2.35 31.85
N GLU A 5 -41.93 1.48 30.90
CA GLU A 5 -41.46 0.10 30.92
C GLU A 5 -39.92 0.21 30.96
N ASP A 6 -39.34 -0.06 32.14
CA ASP A 6 -37.95 0.24 32.45
C ASP A 6 -37.08 -0.28 31.31
N VAL A 7 -36.49 0.64 30.54
CA VAL A 7 -35.68 0.35 29.36
C VAL A 7 -34.54 -0.62 29.73
N GLU A 8 -34.10 -0.57 30.99
CA GLU A 8 -33.17 -1.50 31.60
C GLU A 8 -33.70 -2.95 31.63
N THR A 9 -34.94 -3.17 32.09
CA THR A 9 -35.59 -4.49 32.11
C THR A 9 -35.81 -5.03 30.69
N ILE A 10 -36.25 -4.16 29.77
CA ILE A 10 -36.40 -4.50 28.35
C ILE A 10 -35.04 -4.90 27.76
N GLY A 11 -33.98 -4.17 28.10
CA GLY A 11 -32.61 -4.44 27.69
C GLY A 11 -32.11 -5.82 28.14
N GLU A 12 -32.35 -6.19 29.40
CA GLU A 12 -32.00 -7.51 29.93
C GLU A 12 -32.73 -8.64 29.20
N HIS A 13 -34.01 -8.46 28.88
CA HIS A 13 -34.79 -9.42 28.11
C HIS A 13 -34.28 -9.56 26.68
N LEU A 14 -33.98 -8.44 26.00
CA LEU A 14 -33.39 -8.42 24.67
C LEU A 14 -32.03 -9.11 24.65
N TYR A 15 -31.15 -8.78 25.59
CA TYR A 15 -29.83 -9.41 25.72
C TYR A 15 -29.95 -10.92 25.91
N SER A 16 -30.85 -11.38 26.78
CA SER A 16 -31.07 -12.81 27.03
C SER A 16 -31.52 -13.57 25.78
N ARG A 17 -32.24 -12.92 24.87
CA ARG A 17 -32.67 -13.50 23.58
C ARG A 17 -31.56 -13.47 22.53
N ILE A 18 -30.73 -12.42 22.51
CA ILE A 18 -29.69 -12.22 21.49
C ILE A 18 -28.41 -13.00 21.83
N TYR A 19 -28.01 -13.03 23.10
CA TYR A 19 -26.81 -13.71 23.59
C TYR A 19 -26.61 -15.15 23.09
N PRO A 20 -27.62 -16.05 23.11
CA PRO A 20 -27.44 -17.41 22.60
C PRO A 20 -27.19 -17.48 21.08
N LYS A 21 -27.65 -16.49 20.30
CA LYS A 21 -27.47 -16.41 18.83
C LYS A 21 -26.20 -15.64 18.45
N HIS A 22 -25.83 -14.60 19.20
CA HIS A 22 -24.76 -13.65 18.86
C HIS A 22 -23.88 -13.28 20.08
N LYS A 23 -23.22 -14.26 20.70
CA LYS A 23 -22.48 -14.07 21.97
C LYS A 23 -21.52 -12.88 21.98
N ASP A 24 -20.71 -12.72 20.93
CA ASP A 24 -19.65 -11.70 20.89
C ASP A 24 -20.17 -10.30 20.59
N THR A 25 -21.31 -10.18 19.91
CA THR A 25 -21.91 -8.89 19.51
C THR A 25 -23.18 -8.55 20.26
N ALA A 26 -23.68 -9.44 21.14
CA ALA A 26 -24.94 -9.28 21.84
C ALA A 26 -25.03 -7.97 22.63
N GLY A 27 -23.96 -7.57 23.33
CA GLY A 27 -23.97 -6.31 24.09
C GLY A 27 -24.12 -5.09 23.19
N LYS A 28 -23.41 -5.06 22.06
CA LYS A 28 -23.52 -3.97 21.07
C LYS A 28 -24.88 -3.97 20.39
N LEU A 29 -25.36 -5.14 19.98
CA LEU A 29 -26.67 -5.30 19.35
C LEU A 29 -27.80 -4.86 20.27
N THR A 30 -27.79 -5.30 21.52
CA THR A 30 -28.77 -4.85 22.52
C THR A 30 -28.68 -3.33 22.71
N GLY A 31 -27.48 -2.76 22.83
CA GLY A 31 -27.30 -1.31 22.94
C GLY A 31 -27.90 -0.53 21.77
N MET A 32 -27.61 -0.94 20.53
CA MET A 32 -28.16 -0.31 19.32
C MET A 32 -29.68 -0.45 19.22
N LEU A 33 -30.23 -1.58 19.68
CA LEU A 33 -31.68 -1.78 19.69
C LEU A 33 -32.34 -0.90 20.75
N LEU A 34 -31.73 -0.74 21.92
CA LEU A 34 -32.23 0.12 23.01
C LEU A 34 -32.33 1.61 22.65
N GLU A 35 -31.75 2.04 21.53
CA GLU A 35 -31.97 3.38 20.97
C GLU A 35 -33.36 3.56 20.34
N LEU A 36 -34.11 2.46 20.15
CA LEU A 36 -35.48 2.48 19.67
C LEU A 36 -36.46 2.86 20.81
N PRO A 37 -37.58 3.51 20.50
CA PRO A 37 -38.56 3.89 21.51
C PRO A 37 -39.18 2.66 22.19
N GLY A 38 -39.43 2.74 23.50
CA GLY A 38 -39.95 1.67 24.35
C GLY A 38 -41.07 0.82 23.72
N PRO A 39 -42.14 1.40 23.15
CA PRO A 39 -43.22 0.63 22.52
C PRO A 39 -42.75 -0.30 21.38
N VAL A 40 -41.72 0.11 20.63
CA VAL A 40 -41.14 -0.71 19.55
C VAL A 40 -40.35 -1.87 20.14
N LEU A 41 -39.61 -1.64 21.23
CA LEU A 41 -38.87 -2.68 21.93
C LEU A 41 -39.80 -3.73 22.54
N SER A 42 -40.89 -3.31 23.17
CA SER A 42 -41.90 -4.21 23.74
C SER A 42 -42.59 -5.04 22.66
N GLN A 43 -42.84 -4.45 21.48
CA GLN A 43 -43.35 -5.17 20.32
C GLN A 43 -42.34 -6.19 19.78
N MET A 44 -41.05 -5.85 19.73
CA MET A 44 -39.99 -6.78 19.35
C MET A 44 -39.82 -7.94 20.33
N LEU A 45 -40.05 -7.74 21.63
CA LEU A 45 -40.03 -8.82 22.61
C LEU A 45 -41.21 -9.80 22.44
N GLN A 46 -42.32 -9.35 21.85
CA GLN A 46 -43.50 -10.16 21.56
C GLN A 46 -43.43 -10.84 20.18
N ASP A 47 -42.71 -10.24 19.22
CA ASP A 47 -42.55 -10.75 17.86
C ASP A 47 -41.07 -11.12 17.56
N GLU A 48 -40.79 -12.42 17.55
CA GLU A 48 -39.45 -12.95 17.27
C GLU A 48 -38.97 -12.66 15.83
N ALA A 49 -39.88 -12.52 14.86
CA ALA A 49 -39.52 -12.17 13.50
C ALA A 49 -39.08 -10.71 13.41
N MET A 50 -39.79 -9.81 14.10
CA MET A 50 -39.42 -8.40 14.21
C MET A 50 -38.07 -8.23 14.93
N LEU A 51 -37.86 -8.96 16.02
CA LEU A 51 -36.59 -8.98 16.74
C LEU A 51 -35.45 -9.45 15.85
N SER A 52 -35.63 -10.56 15.13
CA SER A 52 -34.60 -11.11 14.26
C SER A 52 -34.24 -10.15 13.12
N ALA A 53 -35.25 -9.50 12.50
CA ALA A 53 -35.02 -8.51 11.46
C ALA A 53 -34.29 -7.26 11.98
N ALA A 54 -34.60 -6.81 13.20
CA ALA A 54 -33.92 -5.69 13.82
C ALA A 54 -32.47 -6.05 14.18
N VAL A 55 -32.24 -7.26 14.71
CA VAL A 55 -30.89 -7.78 14.98
C VAL A 55 -30.08 -7.91 13.69
N GLU A 56 -30.66 -8.40 12.60
CA GLU A 56 -29.98 -8.46 11.29
C GLU A 56 -29.63 -7.07 10.76
N LYS A 57 -30.53 -6.09 10.90
CA LYS A 57 -30.23 -4.69 10.54
C LYS A 57 -29.09 -4.13 11.38
N ALA A 58 -29.13 -4.34 12.70
CA ALA A 58 -28.08 -3.91 13.61
C ALA A 58 -26.74 -4.62 13.31
N LEU A 59 -26.77 -5.91 12.97
CA LEU A 59 -25.59 -6.67 12.53
C LEU A 59 -24.98 -6.10 11.26
N ARG A 60 -25.81 -5.79 10.25
CA ARG A 60 -25.33 -5.15 9.02
C ARG A 60 -24.74 -3.78 9.30
N ALA A 61 -25.36 -3.01 10.19
CA ALA A 61 -24.83 -1.72 10.62
C ALA A 61 -23.47 -1.87 11.31
N LEU A 62 -23.31 -2.87 12.19
CA LEU A 62 -22.03 -3.20 12.83
C LEU A 62 -20.98 -3.69 11.82
N GLN A 63 -21.35 -4.48 10.83
CA GLN A 63 -20.43 -4.94 9.78
C GLN A 63 -19.97 -3.79 8.87
N SER A 64 -20.83 -2.79 8.65
CA SER A 64 -20.46 -1.56 7.95
C SER A 64 -19.64 -0.59 8.81
N GLN A 65 -19.63 -0.77 10.14
CA GLN A 65 -18.95 0.13 11.10
C GLN A 65 -17.74 -0.49 11.81
N GLU A 66 -17.44 -1.78 11.61
CA GLU A 66 -16.28 -2.43 12.23
C GLU A 66 -15.32 -2.94 11.14
N PRO A 67 -14.11 -2.38 11.08
CA PRO A 67 -12.94 -3.19 11.39
C PRO A 67 -12.32 -2.67 12.70
N SER A 68 -12.70 -3.35 13.79
CA SER A 68 -11.99 -3.49 15.07
C SER A 68 -11.10 -2.33 15.57
N LYS A 69 -11.68 -1.56 16.51
CA LYS A 69 -11.16 -1.25 17.86
C LYS A 69 -9.87 -0.40 17.94
N ILE A 70 -10.00 0.84 18.45
CA ILE A 70 -9.32 1.36 19.66
C ILE A 70 -9.75 2.81 19.98
N THR A 71 -10.32 2.95 21.19
CA THR A 71 -10.37 4.10 22.12
C THR A 71 -11.08 5.40 21.77
N CYS A 72 -12.27 5.54 22.34
CA CYS A 72 -12.63 6.56 23.34
C CYS A 72 -11.76 7.84 23.42
N LYS A 73 -12.26 8.92 22.82
CA LYS A 73 -12.32 10.29 23.39
C LYS A 73 -13.25 11.07 22.46
N ASP A 74 -14.47 11.27 22.94
CA ASP A 74 -14.96 12.56 23.44
C ASP A 74 -15.29 13.51 22.28
N ALA A 75 -16.57 13.87 22.27
CA ALA A 75 -17.19 15.01 21.60
C ALA A 75 -16.26 15.83 20.70
N ASP A 76 -16.56 15.86 19.40
CA ASP A 76 -17.07 17.07 18.80
C ASP A 76 -17.64 16.79 17.40
N VAL A 77 -18.66 17.56 17.10
CA VAL A 77 -19.48 17.57 15.89
C VAL A 77 -18.64 18.04 14.70
N ASP A 78 -18.56 17.25 13.63
CA ASP A 78 -18.44 17.73 12.24
C ASP A 78 -18.47 16.50 11.30
N ASP A 79 -19.57 16.15 10.64
CA ASP A 79 -19.97 16.68 9.32
C ASP A 79 -18.85 17.28 8.45
N VAL A 80 -17.74 16.57 8.27
CA VAL A 80 -16.86 16.82 7.11
C VAL A 80 -16.39 15.51 6.53
N SER A 81 -16.72 15.34 5.25
CA SER A 81 -16.05 14.53 4.24
C SER A 81 -14.95 13.62 4.79
N VAL A 82 -15.14 12.30 4.66
CA VAL A 82 -14.03 11.33 4.65
C VAL A 82 -13.16 11.66 3.44
N SER A 83 -12.35 12.70 3.58
CA SER A 83 -11.36 13.15 2.62
C SER A 83 -10.35 12.02 2.46
N SER A 84 -9.80 11.87 1.26
CA SER A 84 -8.78 10.84 0.93
C SER A 84 -7.62 10.78 1.92
N ASP A 85 -7.42 11.86 2.68
CA ASP A 85 -6.30 12.07 3.58
C ASP A 85 -6.28 11.08 4.77
N SER A 86 -7.43 10.76 5.39
CA SER A 86 -7.44 9.83 6.54
C SER A 86 -7.24 8.37 6.14
N LEU A 87 -7.73 8.00 4.95
CA LEU A 87 -7.59 6.66 4.40
C LEU A 87 -6.15 6.41 3.96
N GLY A 88 -5.47 7.45 3.47
CA GLY A 88 -4.06 7.40 3.15
C GLY A 88 -3.17 7.28 4.38
N GLU A 89 -3.49 7.95 5.48
CA GLU A 89 -2.73 7.88 6.73
C GLU A 89 -2.80 6.48 7.36
N GLN A 90 -4.00 5.88 7.43
CA GLN A 90 -4.17 4.49 7.89
C GLN A 90 -3.43 3.48 7.00
N LEU A 91 -3.55 3.63 5.68
CA LEU A 91 -2.88 2.73 4.75
C LEU A 91 -1.36 2.90 4.83
N PHE A 92 -0.86 4.11 5.06
CA PHE A 92 0.56 4.37 5.26
C PHE A 92 1.13 3.64 6.47
N GLU A 93 0.50 3.77 7.64
CA GLU A 93 0.96 3.07 8.85
C GLU A 93 1.02 1.56 8.65
N LEU A 94 -0.01 0.99 8.02
CA LEU A 94 -0.08 -0.44 7.71
C LEU A 94 1.01 -0.90 6.74
N VAL A 95 1.29 -0.12 5.69
CA VAL A 95 2.37 -0.41 4.74
C VAL A 95 3.75 -0.23 5.40
N ASP A 96 3.89 0.72 6.33
CA ASP A 96 5.16 1.03 6.99
C ASP A 96 5.64 -0.09 7.91
N VAL A 97 4.71 -0.86 8.49
CA VAL A 97 5.02 -2.08 9.27
C VAL A 97 5.85 -3.08 8.45
N TYR A 98 5.66 -3.14 7.13
CA TYR A 98 6.41 -4.03 6.24
C TYR A 98 7.83 -3.55 5.94
N ASN A 99 8.27 -2.40 6.48
CA ASN A 99 9.65 -1.88 6.38
C ASN A 99 10.17 -1.84 4.94
N THR A 100 9.33 -1.44 3.99
CA THR A 100 9.65 -1.44 2.55
C THR A 100 10.59 -0.30 2.15
N GLY A 101 10.74 0.72 2.99
CA GLY A 101 11.49 1.96 2.68
C GLY A 101 10.79 2.87 1.65
N HIS A 102 9.67 2.42 1.07
CA HIS A 102 8.91 3.12 0.03
C HIS A 102 7.45 3.30 0.42
N SER A 103 7.15 3.27 1.72
CA SER A 103 5.80 3.28 2.28
C SER A 103 4.94 4.39 1.67
N GLN A 104 5.44 5.63 1.58
CA GLN A 104 4.69 6.75 0.99
C GLN A 104 4.30 6.52 -0.48
N LYS A 105 5.23 5.97 -1.27
CA LYS A 105 5.05 5.77 -2.71
C LYS A 105 4.10 4.61 -2.98
N ILE A 106 4.24 3.52 -2.21
CA ILE A 106 3.35 2.36 -2.23
C ILE A 106 1.94 2.79 -1.80
N THR A 107 1.81 3.52 -0.70
CA THR A 107 0.51 4.05 -0.24
C THR A 107 -0.13 4.92 -1.32
N GLY A 108 0.62 5.79 -1.98
CA GLY A 108 0.13 6.57 -3.13
C GLY A 108 -0.41 5.67 -4.26
N MET A 109 0.36 4.67 -4.69
CA MET A 109 -0.05 3.72 -5.73
C MET A 109 -1.31 2.92 -5.35
N LEU A 110 -1.44 2.54 -4.07
CA LEU A 110 -2.60 1.82 -3.58
C LEU A 110 -3.83 2.72 -3.46
N LEU A 111 -3.66 3.98 -3.06
CA LEU A 111 -4.75 4.98 -3.02
C LEU A 111 -5.25 5.38 -4.41
N GLU A 112 -4.43 5.20 -5.45
CA GLU A 112 -4.82 5.42 -6.84
C GLU A 112 -5.81 4.35 -7.33
N GLN A 113 -5.96 3.24 -6.59
CA GLN A 113 -6.99 2.22 -6.83
C GLN A 113 -8.36 2.66 -6.27
N HIS A 114 -9.42 1.96 -6.69
CA HIS A 114 -10.77 2.24 -6.22
C HIS A 114 -10.88 2.16 -4.69
N LYS A 115 -11.63 3.09 -4.09
CA LYS A 115 -11.84 3.18 -2.62
C LYS A 115 -12.25 1.86 -1.96
N GLU A 116 -13.08 1.06 -2.63
CA GLU A 116 -13.49 -0.27 -2.13
C GLU A 116 -12.31 -1.27 -2.07
N ALA A 117 -11.38 -1.20 -3.03
CA ALA A 117 -10.19 -2.03 -3.01
C ALA A 117 -9.30 -1.66 -1.81
N VAL A 118 -9.13 -0.36 -1.53
CA VAL A 118 -8.34 0.10 -0.39
C VAL A 118 -8.97 -0.33 0.94
N LEU A 119 -10.29 -0.26 1.07
CA LEU A 119 -10.99 -0.75 2.26
C LEU A 119 -10.83 -2.27 2.46
N ASN A 120 -10.84 -3.05 1.37
CA ASN A 120 -10.56 -4.48 1.44
C ASN A 120 -9.12 -4.76 1.88
N LEU A 121 -8.15 -3.95 1.46
CA LEU A 121 -6.75 -4.06 1.89
C LEU A 121 -6.57 -3.72 3.37
N LEU A 122 -7.31 -2.73 3.88
CA LEU A 122 -7.33 -2.41 5.31
C LEU A 122 -7.99 -3.52 6.16
N SER A 123 -8.87 -4.32 5.55
CA SER A 123 -9.62 -5.39 6.23
C SER A 123 -8.90 -6.74 6.20
N ASP A 124 -8.09 -7.01 5.18
CA ASP A 124 -7.36 -8.27 5.00
C ASP A 124 -5.84 -8.04 4.92
N PRO A 125 -5.09 -8.38 5.98
CA PRO A 125 -3.64 -8.18 6.01
C PRO A 125 -2.89 -9.03 4.97
N LYS A 126 -3.45 -10.15 4.50
CA LYS A 126 -2.79 -10.97 3.47
C LYS A 126 -2.88 -10.31 2.09
N LEU A 127 -4.05 -9.75 1.76
CA LEU A 127 -4.23 -8.99 0.52
C LEU A 127 -3.36 -7.74 0.53
N LEU A 128 -3.24 -7.09 1.69
CA LEU A 128 -2.34 -5.95 1.85
C LEU A 128 -0.88 -6.35 1.58
N GLU A 129 -0.39 -7.42 2.20
CA GLU A 129 0.97 -7.92 1.98
C GLU A 129 1.24 -8.24 0.50
N GLU A 130 0.29 -8.87 -0.19
CA GLU A 130 0.40 -9.19 -1.62
C GLU A 130 0.47 -7.92 -2.47
N GLN A 131 -0.40 -6.94 -2.20
CA GLN A 131 -0.39 -5.67 -2.92
C GLN A 131 0.84 -4.81 -2.61
N VAL A 132 1.34 -4.84 -1.38
CA VAL A 132 2.60 -4.20 -1.01
C VAL A 132 3.77 -4.84 -1.76
N ASN A 133 3.82 -6.18 -1.84
CA ASN A 133 4.85 -6.88 -2.61
C ASN A 133 4.75 -6.57 -4.10
N LEU A 134 3.54 -6.50 -4.67
CA LEU A 134 3.33 -6.10 -6.06
C LEU A 134 3.79 -4.66 -6.29
N ALA A 135 3.43 -3.72 -5.43
CA ALA A 135 3.89 -2.33 -5.53
C ALA A 135 5.41 -2.20 -5.39
N VAL A 136 6.03 -2.92 -4.45
CA VAL A 136 7.50 -2.98 -4.32
C VAL A 136 8.14 -3.57 -5.58
N LYS A 137 7.55 -4.61 -6.15
CA LYS A 137 8.03 -5.23 -7.39
C LYS A 137 7.91 -4.26 -8.56
N THR A 138 6.79 -3.57 -8.71
CA THR A 138 6.59 -2.54 -9.73
C THR A 138 7.53 -1.35 -9.52
N LEU A 139 7.81 -0.94 -8.29
CA LEU A 139 8.80 0.11 -8.01
C LEU A 139 10.23 -0.33 -8.36
N LYS A 140 10.56 -1.62 -8.18
CA LYS A 140 11.83 -2.20 -8.62
C LYS A 140 11.89 -2.36 -10.14
N GLU A 141 10.77 -2.71 -10.78
CA GLU A 141 10.66 -2.83 -12.24
C GLU A 141 10.69 -1.45 -12.91
N GLN A 142 10.04 -0.42 -12.35
CA GLN A 142 10.19 0.97 -12.79
C GLN A 142 11.62 1.49 -12.64
N HIS A 143 12.39 1.01 -11.65
CA HIS A 143 13.82 1.31 -11.55
C HIS A 143 14.69 0.54 -12.58
N VAL A 144 14.11 -0.45 -13.26
CA VAL A 144 14.79 -1.28 -14.29
C VAL A 144 14.23 -1.01 -15.69
N GLU A 145 13.07 -0.38 -15.81
CA GLU A 145 12.43 0.05 -17.07
C GLU A 145 12.68 1.53 -17.41
N ASP A 146 13.53 2.24 -16.67
CA ASP A 146 14.22 3.47 -17.12
C ASP A 146 15.39 3.14 -18.08
N THR A 147 15.25 2.12 -18.92
CA THR A 147 16.09 1.94 -20.13
C THR A 147 15.40 2.43 -21.40
N ASP A 148 14.25 3.10 -21.31
CA ASP A 148 13.66 3.73 -22.49
C ASP A 148 12.93 5.03 -22.12
N VAL A 149 13.48 6.15 -22.63
CA VAL A 149 12.95 7.52 -22.61
C VAL A 149 13.24 8.37 -21.34
N SER A 150 14.49 8.84 -21.21
CA SER A 150 14.78 10.11 -20.52
C SER A 150 15.36 11.15 -21.48
N ASP A 151 14.55 12.19 -21.71
CA ASP A 151 14.90 13.46 -22.34
C ASP A 151 15.67 14.36 -21.34
N SER A 152 16.76 13.82 -20.77
CA SER A 152 17.68 14.56 -19.91
C SER A 152 19.08 14.51 -20.52
N SER A 153 19.34 15.41 -21.47
CA SER A 153 20.67 15.84 -21.89
C SER A 153 21.74 14.72 -21.95
N ASP A 154 21.89 14.08 -23.12
CA ASP A 154 22.91 13.08 -23.53
C ASP A 154 24.36 13.28 -22.97
N ALA A 155 24.69 14.48 -22.50
CA ALA A 155 25.97 14.83 -21.92
C ALA A 155 26.23 14.15 -20.56
N ASP A 156 25.22 14.04 -19.68
CA ASP A 156 25.43 13.55 -18.31
C ASP A 156 25.61 12.02 -18.26
N ASP A 157 24.91 11.28 -19.14
CA ASP A 157 25.05 9.82 -19.23
C ASP A 157 26.39 9.41 -19.84
N THR A 158 26.86 10.14 -20.85
CA THR A 158 28.16 9.88 -21.47
C THR A 158 29.32 10.15 -20.50
N GLU A 159 29.21 11.19 -19.67
CA GLU A 159 30.21 11.51 -18.65
C GLU A 159 30.31 10.40 -17.58
N ARG A 160 29.17 9.93 -17.06
CA ARG A 160 29.11 8.83 -16.09
C ARG A 160 29.59 7.50 -16.66
N LEU A 161 29.21 7.20 -17.91
CA LEU A 161 29.69 6.00 -18.61
C LEU A 161 31.20 6.09 -18.84
N GLY A 162 31.73 7.27 -19.17
CA GLY A 162 33.15 7.53 -19.35
C GLY A 162 33.97 7.30 -18.09
N GLU A 163 33.52 7.79 -16.93
CA GLU A 163 34.21 7.58 -15.64
C GLU A 163 34.27 6.08 -15.27
N LYS A 164 33.15 5.37 -15.45
CA LYS A 164 33.07 3.94 -15.17
C LYS A 164 33.92 3.12 -16.12
N LEU A 165 33.90 3.47 -17.40
CA LEU A 165 34.73 2.85 -18.43
C LEU A 165 36.21 3.08 -18.16
N PHE A 166 36.60 4.31 -17.84
CA PHE A 166 37.99 4.65 -17.50
C PHE A 166 38.52 3.80 -16.36
N SER A 167 37.75 3.65 -15.29
CA SER A 167 38.15 2.85 -14.13
C SER A 167 38.42 1.38 -14.51
N LEU A 168 37.58 0.80 -15.38
CA LEU A 168 37.74 -0.57 -15.85
C LEU A 168 38.91 -0.71 -16.83
N VAL A 169 39.09 0.26 -17.73
CA VAL A 169 40.19 0.27 -18.68
C VAL A 169 41.52 0.49 -17.96
N GLU A 170 41.57 1.35 -16.94
CA GLU A 170 42.76 1.61 -16.12
C GLU A 170 43.25 0.36 -15.39
N GLU A 171 42.33 -0.51 -14.94
CA GLU A 171 42.68 -1.81 -14.38
C GLU A 171 43.38 -2.73 -15.40
N MET A 172 43.07 -2.58 -16.68
CA MET A 172 43.60 -3.40 -17.77
C MET A 172 44.87 -2.82 -18.39
N ASP A 173 44.90 -1.51 -18.60
CA ASP A 173 45.99 -0.75 -19.19
C ASP A 173 46.03 0.67 -18.63
N SER A 174 46.67 0.81 -17.47
CA SER A 174 46.93 2.11 -16.83
C SER A 174 47.76 3.09 -17.68
N LEU A 175 48.53 2.62 -18.67
CA LEU A 175 49.44 3.49 -19.43
C LEU A 175 48.69 4.26 -20.51
N HIS A 176 47.71 3.62 -21.16
CA HIS A 176 46.91 4.19 -22.24
C HIS A 176 45.43 4.33 -21.89
N ALA A 177 45.08 4.27 -20.60
CA ALA A 177 43.70 4.27 -20.14
C ALA A 177 42.90 5.46 -20.68
N ASN A 178 43.51 6.64 -20.72
CA ASN A 178 42.84 7.85 -21.19
C ASN A 178 42.53 7.78 -22.70
N ASP A 179 43.52 7.39 -23.51
CA ASP A 179 43.37 7.27 -24.96
C ASP A 179 42.41 6.14 -25.36
N ILE A 180 42.52 4.99 -24.69
CA ILE A 180 41.63 3.84 -24.90
C ILE A 180 40.19 4.19 -24.52
N THR A 181 39.99 4.82 -23.37
CA THR A 181 38.65 5.24 -22.95
C THR A 181 38.09 6.28 -23.92
N GLY A 182 38.91 7.22 -24.39
CA GLY A 182 38.53 8.20 -25.41
C GLY A 182 38.04 7.52 -26.70
N MET A 183 38.80 6.57 -27.25
CA MET A 183 38.42 5.83 -28.45
C MET A 183 37.17 4.96 -28.27
N LEU A 184 36.95 4.41 -27.08
CA LEU A 184 35.75 3.63 -26.78
C LEU A 184 34.53 4.54 -26.59
N LEU A 185 34.71 5.72 -26.01
CA LEU A 185 33.67 6.75 -25.87
C LEU A 185 33.19 7.33 -27.22
N GLU A 186 33.96 7.13 -28.29
CA GLU A 186 33.51 7.45 -29.66
C GLU A 186 32.50 6.43 -30.23
N MET A 187 32.21 5.34 -29.50
CA MET A 187 31.18 4.36 -29.86
C MET A 187 29.79 4.79 -29.36
N ASP A 188 28.74 4.18 -29.93
CA ASP A 188 27.37 4.43 -29.48
C ASP A 188 27.19 4.07 -27.99
N PRO A 189 26.43 4.87 -27.21
CA PRO A 189 26.25 4.65 -25.77
C PRO A 189 25.61 3.31 -25.44
N ALA A 190 24.77 2.77 -26.34
CA ALA A 190 24.21 1.42 -26.20
C ALA A 190 25.29 0.33 -26.25
N ASP A 191 26.26 0.46 -27.16
CA ASP A 191 27.37 -0.49 -27.27
C ASP A 191 28.29 -0.38 -26.06
N LEU A 192 28.53 0.84 -25.56
CA LEU A 192 29.28 1.08 -24.32
C LEU A 192 28.63 0.43 -23.10
N GLN A 193 27.31 0.53 -22.96
CA GLN A 193 26.60 -0.14 -21.88
C GLN A 193 26.70 -1.67 -21.99
N GLN A 194 26.65 -2.21 -23.21
CA GLN A 194 26.85 -3.64 -23.45
C GLN A 194 28.28 -4.08 -23.08
N LEU A 195 29.30 -3.28 -23.42
CA LEU A 195 30.69 -3.50 -23.03
C LEU A 195 30.86 -3.47 -21.50
N LEU A 196 30.23 -2.53 -20.81
CA LEU A 196 30.26 -2.43 -19.35
C LEU A 196 29.52 -3.59 -18.65
N SER A 197 28.58 -4.24 -19.35
CA SER A 197 27.83 -5.39 -18.85
C SER A 197 28.56 -6.72 -19.07
N ASP A 198 29.43 -6.80 -20.08
CA ASP A 198 30.24 -7.99 -20.39
C ASP A 198 31.74 -7.66 -20.39
N HIS A 199 32.41 -8.04 -19.30
CA HIS A 199 33.85 -7.83 -19.13
C HIS A 199 34.71 -8.51 -20.21
N THR A 200 34.22 -9.59 -20.83
CA THR A 200 34.92 -10.28 -21.93
C THR A 200 34.89 -9.42 -23.19
N MET A 201 33.73 -8.82 -23.51
CA MET A 201 33.61 -7.89 -24.63
C MET A 201 34.45 -6.64 -24.41
N LEU A 202 34.42 -6.08 -23.19
CA LEU A 202 35.26 -4.94 -22.83
C LEU A 202 36.74 -5.22 -23.06
N LYS A 203 37.21 -6.40 -22.66
CA LYS A 203 38.60 -6.82 -22.85
C LYS A 203 39.01 -6.87 -24.32
N VAL A 204 38.15 -7.41 -25.17
CA VAL A 204 38.40 -7.47 -26.62
C VAL A 204 38.45 -6.07 -27.23
N ALA A 205 37.54 -5.18 -26.80
CA ALA A 205 37.50 -3.80 -27.26
C ALA A 205 38.76 -3.01 -26.84
N VAL A 206 39.20 -3.16 -25.59
CA VAL A 206 40.46 -2.59 -25.07
C VAL A 206 41.66 -3.09 -25.88
N GLN A 207 41.76 -4.39 -26.14
CA GLN A 207 42.85 -4.95 -26.96
C GLN A 207 42.86 -4.43 -28.40
N LYS A 208 41.67 -4.22 -28.98
CA LYS A 208 41.53 -3.64 -30.32
C LYS A 208 41.99 -2.17 -30.33
N ALA A 209 41.62 -1.39 -29.31
CA ALA A 209 42.05 0.00 -29.16
C ALA A 209 43.57 0.11 -28.89
N GLN A 210 44.14 -0.77 -28.05
CA GLN A 210 45.59 -0.88 -27.86
C GLN A 210 46.32 -1.14 -29.19
N SER A 211 45.77 -2.03 -30.02
CA SER A 211 46.36 -2.34 -31.33
C SER A 211 46.30 -1.13 -32.27
N ALA A 212 45.28 -0.28 -32.17
CA ALA A 212 45.14 0.93 -32.96
C ALA A 212 46.10 2.06 -32.50
N LEU A 213 46.43 2.13 -31.21
CA LEU A 213 47.42 3.09 -30.68
C LEU A 213 48.86 2.77 -31.07
N HIS A 214 49.13 1.49 -31.35
CA HIS A 214 50.45 1.00 -31.74
C HIS A 214 50.62 0.84 -33.27
N ALA A 215 49.60 1.18 -34.08
CA ALA A 215 49.59 1.08 -35.54
C ALA A 215 49.96 2.41 -36.21
#